data_AF-A0A3C0X2N6-F1
#
_entry.id   AF-A0A3C0X2N6-F1
#
_cell.length_a   1.000
_cell.length_b   1.000
_cell.length_c   1.000
_cell.angle_alpha   90.00
_cell.angle_beta   90.00
_cell.angle_gamma   90.00
#
_symmetry.space_group_name_H-M   'P 1'
#
loop_
_entity.id
_entity.type
_entity.pdbx_description
1 polymer ?
#
loop_
_entity_poly.entity_id
_entity_poly.type
_entity_poly.pdbx_seq_one_letter_code
_entity_poly.pdbx_strand_id
1 'polypeptide(L)'
;AALDPIGRFMGLDGVILIAFILGFPANETVIPIMIMAYLADGTLSETAALADTYLLFTLNGWTVKTAVNVIIFSLMHWPCSTALLTIKKETGSFKWTLLAAAIPTLVGAALCILVNLIF
;
A
#
# COMPACT_ATOMS: atom_id res chain seq x y z
N ALA A 1 -9.88 10.31 -5.02
CA ALA A 1 -10.49 11.46 -4.34
C ALA A 1 -10.77 11.19 -2.85
N ALA A 2 -11.55 10.18 -2.45
CA ALA A 2 -11.89 9.98 -1.02
C ALA A 2 -10.72 9.58 -0.11
N LEU A 3 -9.76 8.79 -0.62
CA LEU A 3 -8.58 8.33 0.13
C LEU A 3 -7.38 9.28 0.04
N ASP A 4 -7.43 10.28 -0.84
CA ASP A 4 -6.36 11.26 -1.05
C ASP A 4 -5.99 12.05 0.24
N PRO A 5 -6.93 12.60 1.04
CA PRO A 5 -6.55 13.31 2.26
C PRO A 5 -5.87 12.41 3.30
N ILE A 6 -6.27 11.14 3.40
CA ILE A 6 -5.65 10.17 4.31
C ILE A 6 -4.27 9.77 3.81
N GLY A 7 -4.14 9.56 2.49
CA GLY A 7 -2.87 9.27 1.83
C GLY A 7 -1.87 10.37 2.13
N ARG A 8 -2.23 11.64 1.83
CA ARG A 8 -1.34 12.78 2.05
C ARG A 8 -0.94 12.97 3.50
N PHE A 9 -1.82 12.65 4.45
CA PHE A 9 -1.48 12.70 5.87
C PHE A 9 -0.37 11.69 6.24
N MET A 10 -0.39 10.52 5.62
CA MET A 10 0.65 9.50 5.74
C MET A 10 1.86 9.74 4.82
N GLY A 11 1.91 10.87 4.11
CA GLY A 11 2.93 11.14 3.08
C GLY A 11 2.87 10.17 1.89
N LEU A 12 1.70 9.59 1.66
CA LEU A 12 1.33 8.76 0.51
C LEU A 12 0.31 9.53 -0.37
N ASP A 13 -0.23 8.87 -1.40
CA ASP A 13 -1.34 9.35 -2.22
C ASP A 13 -2.54 8.39 -2.12
N GLY A 14 -3.73 8.88 -2.43
CA GLY A 14 -4.95 8.07 -2.50
C GLY A 14 -4.83 6.89 -3.48
N VAL A 15 -4.08 7.03 -4.57
CA VAL A 15 -3.80 5.92 -5.50
C VAL A 15 -3.02 4.80 -4.81
N ILE A 16 -1.99 5.16 -4.04
CA ILE A 16 -1.17 4.21 -3.30
C ILE A 16 -2.03 3.42 -2.30
N LEU A 17 -2.86 4.11 -1.52
CA LEU A 17 -3.74 3.46 -0.56
C LEU A 17 -4.74 2.50 -1.24
N ILE A 18 -5.32 2.91 -2.37
CA ILE A 18 -6.20 2.03 -3.16
C ILE A 18 -5.44 0.80 -3.66
N ALA A 19 -4.22 0.98 -4.16
CA ALA A 19 -3.40 -0.12 -4.64
C ALA A 19 -3.09 -1.14 -3.54
N PHE A 20 -2.80 -0.70 -2.31
CA PHE A 20 -2.66 -1.60 -1.18
C PHE A 20 -3.96 -2.34 -0.87
N ILE A 21 -5.09 -1.63 -0.78
CA ILE A 21 -6.41 -2.24 -0.48
C ILE A 21 -6.76 -3.32 -1.51
N LEU A 22 -6.57 -3.03 -2.80
CA LEU A 22 -6.84 -3.98 -3.87
C LEU A 22 -5.80 -5.10 -3.95
N GLY A 23 -4.57 -4.86 -3.49
CA GLY A 23 -3.50 -5.83 -3.36
C GLY A 23 -3.64 -6.81 -2.18
N PHE A 24 -4.70 -6.69 -1.37
CA PHE A 24 -4.99 -7.61 -0.26
C PHE A 24 -4.91 -9.11 -0.59
N PRO A 25 -5.35 -9.58 -1.78
CA PRO A 25 -5.23 -10.99 -2.15
C PRO A 25 -3.77 -11.45 -2.36
N ALA A 26 -2.95 -10.61 -2.98
CA ALA A 26 -1.57 -10.89 -3.36
C ALA A 26 -0.73 -9.61 -3.31
N ASN A 27 0.21 -9.52 -2.37
CA ASN A 27 0.95 -8.30 -2.07
C ASN A 27 1.85 -7.84 -3.25
N GLU A 28 2.25 -8.78 -4.08
CA GLU A 28 3.05 -8.56 -5.28
C GLU A 28 2.27 -7.75 -6.34
N THR A 29 0.93 -7.70 -6.25
CA THR A 29 0.08 -6.96 -7.20
C THR A 29 -0.04 -5.47 -6.90
N VAL A 30 0.45 -5.00 -5.74
CA VAL A 30 0.32 -3.59 -5.33
C VAL A 30 0.97 -2.64 -6.34
N ILE A 31 2.18 -2.94 -6.82
CA ILE A 31 2.88 -2.10 -7.81
C ILE A 31 2.16 -2.11 -9.18
N PRO A 32 1.81 -3.27 -9.77
CA PRO A 32 1.00 -3.30 -10.99
C PRO A 32 -0.30 -2.50 -10.90
N ILE A 33 -1.07 -2.68 -9.82
CA ILE A 33 -2.34 -1.95 -9.62
C ILE A 33 -2.10 -0.44 -9.54
N MET A 34 -1.02 -0.03 -8.89
CA MET A 34 -0.64 1.37 -8.77
C MET A 34 -0.28 1.99 -10.12
N ILE A 35 0.50 1.29 -10.95
CA ILE A 35 0.86 1.73 -12.30
C ILE A 35 -0.41 1.89 -13.16
N MET A 36 -1.30 0.90 -13.14
CA MET A 36 -2.57 0.97 -13.87
C MET A 36 -3.43 2.15 -13.42
N ALA A 37 -3.53 2.37 -12.11
CA ALA A 37 -4.31 3.46 -11.55
C ALA A 37 -3.74 4.84 -11.95
N TYR A 38 -2.41 4.99 -12.04
CA TYR A 38 -1.79 6.22 -12.54
C TYR A 38 -1.93 6.41 -14.05
N LEU A 39 -1.92 5.31 -14.83
CA LEU A 39 -2.14 5.36 -16.28
C LEU A 39 -3.63 5.51 -16.64
N ALA A 40 -4.54 5.36 -15.67
CA ALA A 40 -5.99 5.20 -15.90
C ALA A 40 -6.32 4.07 -16.89
N ASP A 41 -5.47 3.05 -16.96
CA ASP A 41 -5.62 1.89 -17.84
C ASP A 41 -6.32 0.75 -17.08
N GLY A 42 -7.23 0.06 -17.74
CA GLY A 42 -8.05 -1.01 -17.17
C GLY A 42 -7.38 -2.40 -17.23
N THR A 43 -6.19 -2.52 -17.84
CA THR A 43 -5.51 -3.81 -18.05
C THR A 43 -4.20 -3.94 -17.27
N LEU A 44 -3.97 -5.09 -16.62
CA LEU A 44 -2.72 -5.36 -15.90
C LEU A 44 -1.57 -5.40 -16.90
N SER A 45 -0.88 -4.28 -17.07
CA SER A 45 0.34 -4.20 -17.87
C SER A 45 1.49 -4.83 -17.08
N GLU A 46 2.02 -5.94 -17.59
CA GLU A 46 3.17 -6.65 -17.00
C GLU A 46 4.50 -5.93 -17.25
N THR A 47 4.54 -4.91 -18.10
CA THR A 47 5.81 -4.42 -18.66
C THR A 47 5.85 -2.91 -18.82
N ALA A 48 6.10 -2.19 -17.73
CA ALA A 48 6.80 -0.92 -17.83
C ALA A 48 8.29 -1.18 -17.58
N ALA A 49 9.17 -0.74 -18.49
CA ALA A 49 10.60 -0.80 -18.21
C ALA A 49 10.88 0.00 -16.92
N LEU A 50 11.90 -0.36 -16.14
CA LEU A 50 12.19 0.31 -14.85
C LEU A 50 12.30 1.84 -14.98
N ALA A 51 12.81 2.32 -16.13
CA ALA A 51 12.87 3.73 -16.48
C ALA A 51 11.50 4.39 -16.64
N ASP A 52 10.54 3.69 -17.25
CA ASP A 52 9.17 4.18 -17.46
C ASP A 52 8.42 4.26 -16.13
N THR A 53 8.65 3.31 -15.22
CA THR A 53 8.05 3.31 -13.88
C THR A 53 8.55 4.49 -13.03
N TYR A 54 9.86 4.77 -13.07
CA TYR A 54 10.44 5.93 -12.38
C TYR A 54 9.84 7.26 -12.90
N LEU A 55 9.75 7.40 -14.22
CA LEU A 55 9.22 8.59 -14.86
C LEU A 55 7.72 8.76 -14.52
N LEU A 56 6.94 7.68 -14.58
CA LEU A 56 5.53 7.68 -14.21
C LEU A 56 5.31 8.16 -12.77
N PHE A 57 6.05 7.61 -11.81
CA PHE A 57 5.91 7.98 -10.40
C PHE A 57 6.31 9.42 -10.13
N THR A 58 7.45 9.87 -10.67
CA THR A 58 7.90 11.26 -10.51
C THR A 58 6.94 12.27 -11.15
N LEU A 59 6.36 11.96 -12.31
CA LEU A 59 5.30 12.79 -12.92
C LEU A 59 4.03 12.85 -12.08
N ASN A 60 3.69 11.78 -11.36
CA ASN A 60 2.57 11.74 -10.43
C ASN A 60 2.90 12.32 -9.04
N GLY A 61 3.99 13.09 -8.93
CA GLY A 61 4.34 13.83 -7.71
C GLY A 61 5.03 13.00 -6.64
N TRP A 62 5.56 11.82 -6.98
CA TRP A 62 6.36 11.06 -6.04
C TRP A 62 7.63 11.80 -5.66
N THR A 63 7.78 12.00 -4.36
CA THR A 63 9.01 12.49 -3.77
C THR A 63 9.78 11.34 -3.11
N VAL A 64 11.03 11.58 -2.73
CA VAL A 64 11.79 10.62 -1.91
C VAL A 64 11.03 10.28 -0.62
N LYS A 65 10.29 11.24 -0.05
CA LYS A 65 9.45 11.04 1.14
C LYS A 65 8.35 10.01 0.88
N THR A 66 7.66 10.15 -0.25
CA THR A 66 6.63 9.20 -0.69
C THR A 66 7.22 7.80 -0.90
N ALA A 67 8.38 7.69 -1.54
CA ALA A 67 9.04 6.42 -1.77
C ALA A 67 9.42 5.70 -0.45
N VAL A 68 9.95 6.46 0.53
CA VAL A 68 10.26 5.91 1.86
C VAL A 68 9.00 5.43 2.57
N ASN A 69 7.92 6.21 2.56
CA ASN A 69 6.65 5.82 3.16
C ASN A 69 6.04 4.59 2.48
N VAL A 70 6.15 4.46 1.16
CA VAL A 70 5.71 3.27 0.42
C VAL A 70 6.49 2.03 0.88
N ILE A 71 7.80 2.13 1.05
CA ILE A 71 8.64 1.01 1.53
C ILE A 71 8.22 0.60 2.95
N ILE A 72 8.07 1.58 3.86
CA ILE A 72 7.66 1.32 5.25
C ILE A 72 6.30 0.63 5.28
N PHE A 73 5.32 1.16 4.54
CA PHE A 73 3.99 0.59 4.48
C PHE A 73 3.99 -0.80 3.84
N SER A 74 4.81 -1.03 2.81
CA SER A 74 4.97 -2.36 2.20
C SER A 74 5.47 -3.42 3.19
N LEU A 75 6.33 -3.04 4.13
CA LEU A 75 6.86 -3.95 5.15
C LEU A 75 5.90 -4.19 6.31
N MET A 76 5.10 -3.19 6.67
CA MET A 76 4.31 -3.18 7.91
C MET A 76 2.79 -3.31 7.67
N HIS A 77 2.30 -3.36 6.43
CA HIS A 77 0.88 -3.50 6.16
C HIS A 77 0.31 -4.85 6.66
N TRP A 78 -1.01 -4.97 6.58
CA TRP A 78 -1.73 -6.19 6.93
C TRP A 78 -1.15 -7.43 6.20
N PRO A 79 -1.19 -8.62 6.83
CA PRO A 79 -0.82 -9.86 6.14
C PRO A 79 -1.72 -10.10 4.93
N CYS A 80 -1.18 -10.79 3.92
CA CYS A 80 -1.98 -11.21 2.77
C CYS A 80 -3.18 -12.06 3.20
N SER A 81 -4.22 -12.06 2.36
CA SER A 81 -5.50 -12.73 2.64
C SER A 81 -5.34 -14.19 3.11
N THR A 82 -4.39 -14.93 2.55
CA THR A 82 -4.12 -16.34 2.88
C THR A 82 -3.58 -16.50 4.31
N ALA A 83 -2.69 -15.61 4.75
CA ALA A 83 -2.17 -15.62 6.11
C ALA A 83 -3.29 -15.33 7.13
N LEU A 84 -4.17 -14.36 6.85
CA LEU A 84 -5.32 -14.06 7.72
C LEU A 84 -6.32 -15.22 7.79
N LEU A 85 -6.56 -15.90 6.67
CA LEU A 85 -7.40 -17.10 6.64
C LEU A 85 -6.80 -18.24 7.48
N THR A 86 -5.48 -18.42 7.45
CA THR A 86 -4.78 -19.39 8.31
C THR A 86 -4.92 -19.01 9.78
N ILE A 87 -4.66 -17.76 10.15
CA ILE A 87 -4.83 -17.29 11.54
C ILE A 87 -6.25 -17.54 12.03
N LYS A 88 -7.26 -17.26 11.19
CA LYS A 88 -8.66 -17.54 11.53
C LYS A 88 -8.92 -19.03 11.77
N LYS A 89 -8.36 -19.91 10.94
CA LYS A 89 -8.53 -21.37 11.08
C LYS A 89 -7.85 -21.91 12.34
N GLU A 90 -6.64 -21.44 12.63
CA GLU A 90 -5.86 -21.91 13.79
C GLU A 90 -6.36 -21.33 15.13
N THR A 91 -6.76 -20.06 15.16
CA THR A 91 -7.24 -19.42 16.39
C THR A 91 -8.73 -19.60 16.64
N GLY A 92 -9.50 -19.99 15.61
CA GLY A 92 -10.96 -20.09 15.66
C GLY A 92 -11.68 -18.76 15.92
N SER A 93 -10.98 -17.63 15.91
CA SER A 93 -11.49 -16.35 16.40
C SER A 93 -11.28 -15.22 15.41
N PHE A 94 -12.39 -14.60 14.99
CA PHE A 94 -12.36 -13.40 14.16
C PHE A 94 -11.70 -12.20 14.87
N LYS A 95 -11.74 -12.14 16.21
CA LYS A 95 -11.11 -11.05 16.98
C LYS A 95 -9.60 -11.06 16.77
N TRP A 96 -8.98 -12.25 16.80
CA TRP A 96 -7.54 -12.41 16.61
C TRP A 96 -7.12 -12.17 15.16
N THR A 97 -7.93 -12.58 14.18
CA THR A 97 -7.68 -12.26 12.77
C THR A 97 -7.72 -10.76 12.52
N LEU A 98 -8.70 -10.05 13.08
CA LEU A 98 -8.81 -8.59 12.91
C LEU A 98 -7.63 -7.87 13.57
N LEU A 99 -7.24 -8.29 14.78
CA LEU A 99 -6.06 -7.72 15.47
C LEU A 99 -4.77 -7.98 14.68
N ALA A 100 -4.61 -9.16 14.10
CA ALA A 100 -3.44 -9.50 13.28
C ALA A 100 -3.32 -8.64 12.02
N ALA A 101 -4.44 -8.17 11.46
CA ALA A 101 -4.41 -7.20 10.36
C ALA A 101 -4.26 -5.74 10.87
N ALA A 102 -4.97 -5.38 11.93
CA ALA A 102 -5.05 -4.01 12.41
C ALA A 102 -3.75 -3.53 13.06
N ILE A 103 -3.11 -4.36 13.88
CA ILE A 103 -1.90 -3.96 14.62
C ILE A 103 -0.76 -3.58 13.67
N PRO A 104 -0.34 -4.42 12.70
CA PRO A 104 0.72 -4.04 11.76
C PRO A 104 0.35 -2.78 10.98
N THR A 105 -0.87 -2.73 10.45
CA THR A 105 -1.36 -1.60 9.64
C THR A 105 -1.31 -0.28 10.41
N LEU A 106 -1.74 -0.28 11.68
CA LEU A 106 -1.71 0.92 12.52
C LEU A 106 -0.28 1.36 12.83
N VAL A 107 0.63 0.41 13.10
CA VAL A 107 2.05 0.69 13.32
C VAL A 107 2.69 1.25 12.05
N GLY A 108 2.46 0.62 10.90
CA GLY A 108 2.94 1.09 9.61
C GLY A 108 2.41 2.49 9.26
N ALA A 109 1.13 2.73 9.50
CA ALA A 109 0.52 4.05 9.28
C ALA A 109 1.12 5.12 10.20
N ALA A 110 1.31 4.80 11.49
CA ALA A 110 1.95 5.71 12.44
C ALA A 110 3.40 6.04 12.04
N LEU A 111 4.18 5.05 11.58
CA LEU A 111 5.53 5.27 11.09
C LEU A 111 5.56 6.16 9.84
N CYS A 112 4.65 5.95 8.88
CA CYS A 112 4.56 6.79 7.69
C CYS A 112 4.22 8.25 8.05
N ILE A 113 3.29 8.46 9.01
CA ILE A 113 2.96 9.79 9.51
C ILE A 113 4.18 10.44 10.19
N LEU A 114 4.91 9.69 11.03
CA LEU A 114 6.12 10.19 11.68
C LEU A 114 7.18 10.61 10.66
N VAL A 115 7.43 9.81 9.63
CA VAL A 115 8.37 10.15 8.55
C VAL A 115 7.89 11.39 7.78
N ASN A 116 6.59 11.48 7.47
CA ASN A 116 6.02 12.65 6.81
C ASN A 116 6.10 13.94 7.64
N LEU A 117 6.14 13.83 8.97
CA LEU A 117 6.31 14.98 9.87
C LEU A 117 7.77 15.42 10.02
N ILE A 118 8.73 14.50 9.87
CA ILE A 118 10.16 14.77 10.05
C ILE A 118 10.79 15.37 8.77
N PHE A 119 10.31 14.97 7.58
CA PHE A 119 10.85 15.37 6.28
C PHE A 119 9.90 16.30 5.50
#